data_AF-A0A1I7Z0P5-F1
#
_entry.id   AF-A0A1I7Z0P5-F1
#
_cell.length_a   1.000
_cell.length_b   1.000
_cell.length_c   1.000
_cell.angle_alpha   90.00
_cell.angle_beta   90.00
_cell.angle_gamma   90.00
#
_symmetry.space_group_name_H-M   'P 1'
#
loop_
_entity.id
_entity.type
_entity.pdbx_description
1 polymer ?
#
loop_
_entity_poly.entity_id
_entity_poly.type
_entity_poly.pdbx_seq_one_letter_code
_entity_poly.pdbx_strand_id
1 'polypeptide(L)'
;MAVCIGLVLLPVLSPFSDLTMDHLSYDLVEEVVRYLPRRDVKTIARVSSRSSGLEEWNAAAEDQLENRFALDVRVYIQKQKKVPDPLKEDAMDADDSSDDSSDGSSVEEEVESKIFLSVLKHLPNGQQEQWNFLQWRLAWIRNLTIETTVRDCAYPEADLHEVLRSVSLPVDPSIRSVLKVDHGDPDMRTVGISWKILQATQKDAFADVFLRNCKNGDPDEFGDLVSNWIQRGGIWEKLRCDGSFPPKKAIEAVAPLFGGNRGRPLELELPDVCINPDFVLLIIDNWWNSDGTFEEKQVTWKQSRRASVWNRIENKSKNRKKCNHNFTMLDSDSGYLVHHSRRSTLSISLKGIRVEKFQPWHVPVDFQWMDSVIAKWREGNGFYLYGEERKFFFTWESAQDWDKIRKKYCPLSHNCIKLTHWSEVLTLQHEDLKERELMSIISDWKKGNGETFIKELTEVEVQVYIPSPFWKRLLDDPVLEYTHPNKNARCVIALQPMPTPRTVGYSEGPSRVVRISICPSDPQPV
;
A
#
# COMPACT_ATOMS: atom_id res chain seq x y z
N MET A 1 -2.68 -14.13 34.93
CA MET A 1 -3.37 -15.34 34.43
C MET A 1 -4.89 -15.17 34.49
N ALA A 2 -5.47 -14.81 35.65
CA ALA A 2 -6.91 -14.53 35.79
C ALA A 2 -7.47 -13.46 34.82
N VAL A 3 -6.71 -12.41 34.48
CA VAL A 3 -7.18 -11.34 33.58
C VAL A 3 -7.20 -11.78 32.10
N CYS A 4 -6.25 -12.59 31.65
CA CYS A 4 -6.20 -13.06 30.25
C CYS A 4 -7.19 -14.20 29.98
N ILE A 5 -7.40 -15.08 30.97
CA ILE A 5 -8.37 -16.19 30.86
C ILE A 5 -9.80 -15.68 31.06
N GLY A 6 -10.00 -14.70 31.96
CA GLY A 6 -11.30 -14.06 32.17
C GLY A 6 -11.89 -13.47 30.89
N LEU A 7 -11.11 -12.74 30.08
CA LEU A 7 -11.65 -12.08 28.88
C LEU A 7 -12.08 -13.03 27.75
N VAL A 8 -11.52 -14.25 27.68
CA VAL A 8 -11.85 -15.21 26.61
C VAL A 8 -12.93 -16.20 27.04
N LEU A 9 -13.05 -16.52 28.34
CA LEU A 9 -13.96 -17.56 28.85
C LEU A 9 -15.13 -17.04 29.71
N LEU A 10 -15.19 -15.74 30.05
CA LEU A 10 -16.26 -15.18 30.89
C LEU A 10 -17.70 -15.39 30.36
N PRO A 11 -17.99 -15.43 29.04
CA PRO A 11 -19.35 -15.71 28.59
C PRO A 11 -19.79 -17.16 28.83
N VAL A 12 -18.84 -18.09 28.99
CA VAL A 12 -19.12 -19.53 29.12
C VAL A 12 -19.15 -20.01 30.58
N LEU A 13 -18.46 -19.30 31.50
CA LEU A 13 -18.24 -19.79 32.87
C LEU A 13 -18.85 -18.92 33.98
N SER A 14 -19.79 -18.02 33.64
CA SER A 14 -20.34 -16.99 34.55
C SER A 14 -20.95 -17.45 35.89
N PRO A 15 -21.42 -18.70 36.14
CA PRO A 15 -21.98 -19.02 37.46
C PRO A 15 -20.96 -19.67 38.44
N PHE A 16 -19.69 -19.86 38.08
CA PHE A 16 -18.76 -20.66 38.89
C PHE A 16 -17.70 -19.81 39.58
N SER A 17 -18.02 -19.28 40.76
CA SER A 17 -17.09 -18.48 41.58
C SER A 17 -16.00 -19.32 42.28
N ASP A 18 -16.11 -20.65 42.26
CA ASP A 18 -15.21 -21.58 42.96
C ASP A 18 -14.57 -22.65 42.05
N LEU A 19 -14.60 -22.48 40.71
CA LEU A 19 -13.85 -23.38 39.82
C LEU A 19 -12.36 -23.10 39.94
N THR A 20 -11.68 -23.84 40.82
CA THR A 20 -10.23 -23.94 40.82
C THR A 20 -9.78 -24.55 39.50
N MET A 21 -8.96 -23.81 38.75
CA MET A 21 -8.45 -24.20 37.41
C MET A 21 -7.57 -25.46 37.45
N ASP A 22 -7.25 -25.93 38.65
CA ASP A 22 -6.39 -27.07 38.97
C ASP A 22 -7.06 -28.44 38.71
N HIS A 23 -8.35 -28.46 38.38
CA HIS A 23 -9.13 -29.70 38.16
C HIS A 23 -9.65 -29.87 36.73
N LEU A 24 -9.16 -29.08 35.78
CA LEU A 24 -9.53 -29.25 34.38
C LEU A 24 -8.80 -30.47 33.79
N SER A 25 -9.52 -31.30 33.04
CA SER A 25 -8.92 -32.45 32.35
C SER A 25 -7.94 -31.99 31.27
N TYR A 26 -6.94 -32.84 30.97
CA TYR A 26 -5.98 -32.59 29.89
C TYR A 26 -6.65 -32.15 28.59
N ASP A 27 -7.70 -32.87 28.16
CA ASP A 27 -8.39 -32.59 26.88
C ASP A 27 -8.98 -31.19 26.82
N LEU A 28 -9.58 -30.71 27.93
CA LEU A 28 -10.15 -29.36 27.99
C LEU A 28 -9.05 -28.29 28.01
N VAL A 29 -7.96 -28.57 28.73
CA VAL A 29 -6.81 -27.67 28.78
C VAL A 29 -6.10 -27.59 27.43
N GLU A 30 -5.87 -28.74 26.77
CA GLU A 30 -5.33 -28.83 25.43
C GLU A 30 -6.22 -28.05 24.44
N GLU A 31 -7.54 -28.21 24.53
CA GLU A 31 -8.49 -27.46 23.71
C GLU A 31 -8.37 -25.94 23.91
N VAL A 32 -8.10 -25.46 25.12
CA VAL A 32 -7.85 -24.02 25.34
C VAL A 32 -6.48 -23.62 24.77
N VAL A 33 -5.42 -24.36 25.11
CA VAL A 33 -4.04 -24.05 24.73
C VAL A 33 -3.83 -24.10 23.21
N ARG A 34 -4.57 -24.95 22.47
CA ARG A 34 -4.49 -25.05 21.01
C ARG A 34 -4.92 -23.80 20.27
N TYR A 35 -5.67 -22.89 20.90
CA TYR A 35 -6.08 -21.61 20.28
C TYR A 35 -5.17 -20.44 20.67
N LEU A 36 -4.20 -20.67 21.57
CA LEU A 36 -3.36 -19.60 22.08
C LEU A 36 -2.11 -19.38 21.23
N PRO A 37 -1.70 -18.12 21.01
CA PRO A 37 -0.43 -17.76 20.40
C PRO A 37 0.74 -18.48 21.08
N ARG A 38 1.76 -18.89 20.31
CA ARG A 38 2.94 -19.59 20.85
C ARG A 38 3.60 -18.87 22.05
N ARG A 39 3.59 -17.53 22.05
CA ARG A 39 4.10 -16.70 23.16
C ARG A 39 3.31 -16.91 24.46
N ASP A 40 2.00 -17.03 24.35
CA ASP A 40 1.12 -17.21 25.50
C ASP A 40 1.23 -18.65 26.01
N VAL A 41 1.34 -19.62 25.12
CA VAL A 41 1.64 -21.02 25.48
C VAL A 41 2.97 -21.14 26.23
N LYS A 42 4.04 -20.48 25.77
CA LYS A 42 5.32 -20.39 26.52
C LYS A 42 5.15 -19.78 27.90
N THR A 43 4.28 -18.79 28.02
CA THR A 43 4.00 -18.14 29.29
C THR A 43 3.24 -19.07 30.23
N ILE A 44 2.26 -19.82 29.71
CA ILE A 44 1.53 -20.85 30.43
C ILE A 44 2.50 -21.91 30.94
N ALA A 45 3.26 -22.58 30.07
CA ALA A 45 4.25 -23.59 30.44
C ALA A 45 5.21 -23.12 31.55
N ARG A 46 5.77 -21.92 31.40
CA ARG A 46 6.68 -21.34 32.41
C ARG A 46 6.01 -21.06 33.76
N VAL A 47 4.72 -20.71 33.78
CA VAL A 47 4.01 -20.43 35.04
C VAL A 47 3.48 -21.72 35.66
N SER A 48 2.91 -22.63 34.87
CA SER A 48 2.37 -23.91 35.34
C SER A 48 3.46 -24.85 35.83
N SER A 49 4.65 -24.86 35.24
CA SER A 49 5.82 -25.62 35.76
C SER A 49 6.25 -25.25 37.19
N ARG A 50 5.75 -24.14 37.76
CA ARG A 50 6.01 -23.72 39.14
C ARG A 50 4.89 -24.10 40.11
N SER A 51 3.78 -24.65 39.63
CA SER A 51 2.60 -25.00 40.43
C SER A 51 2.22 -26.46 40.21
N SER A 52 2.30 -27.28 41.27
CA SER A 52 1.85 -28.68 41.21
C SER A 52 0.35 -28.84 40.97
N GLY A 53 -0.45 -27.79 41.18
CA GLY A 53 -1.88 -27.80 40.83
C GLY A 53 -2.16 -27.65 39.32
N LEU A 54 -1.16 -27.28 38.53
CA LEU A 54 -1.32 -26.97 37.09
C LEU A 54 -0.55 -27.96 36.21
N GLU A 55 -0.40 -29.20 36.63
CA GLU A 55 0.33 -30.25 35.90
C GLU A 55 -0.23 -30.45 34.48
N GLU A 56 -1.56 -30.54 34.33
CA GLU A 56 -2.22 -30.70 33.03
C GLU A 56 -1.99 -29.49 32.10
N TRP A 57 -1.95 -28.28 32.65
CA TRP A 57 -1.61 -27.06 31.91
C TRP A 57 -0.17 -27.04 31.45
N ASN A 58 0.76 -27.51 32.30
CA ASN A 58 2.15 -27.64 31.92
C ASN A 58 2.33 -28.69 30.82
N ALA A 59 1.73 -29.87 30.99
CA ALA A 59 1.82 -30.95 30.02
C ALA A 59 1.26 -30.55 28.65
N ALA A 60 0.04 -29.99 28.61
CA ALA A 60 -0.57 -29.54 27.35
C ALA A 60 0.20 -28.39 26.70
N ALA A 61 0.74 -27.46 27.49
CA ALA A 61 1.54 -26.36 26.96
C ALA A 61 2.88 -26.83 26.39
N GLU A 62 3.61 -27.72 27.08
CA GLU A 62 4.85 -28.29 26.55
C GLU A 62 4.60 -29.15 25.31
N ASP A 63 3.56 -29.99 25.30
CA ASP A 63 3.16 -30.76 24.11
C ASP A 63 2.89 -29.85 22.91
N GLN A 64 2.15 -28.76 23.13
CA GLN A 64 1.88 -27.75 22.10
C GLN A 64 3.13 -26.93 21.71
N LEU A 65 4.16 -26.84 22.55
CA LEU A 65 5.40 -26.14 22.20
C LEU A 65 6.35 -27.03 21.40
N GLU A 66 6.41 -28.31 21.75
CA GLU A 66 7.25 -29.33 21.14
C GLU A 66 6.68 -29.83 19.81
N ASN A 67 5.37 -30.12 19.78
CA ASN A 67 4.76 -30.87 18.68
C ASN A 67 3.94 -30.01 17.70
N ARG A 68 3.71 -28.72 17.98
CA ARG A 68 3.01 -27.81 17.06
C ARG A 68 3.84 -27.54 15.81
N PHE A 69 3.19 -27.60 14.64
CA PHE A 69 3.81 -27.35 13.35
C PHE A 69 2.99 -26.41 12.47
N ALA A 70 3.68 -25.73 11.56
CA ALA A 70 3.08 -24.81 10.61
C ALA A 70 2.76 -25.50 9.28
N LEU A 71 1.66 -25.10 8.65
CA LEU A 71 1.19 -25.60 7.37
C LEU A 71 1.17 -24.50 6.31
N ASP A 72 1.63 -24.85 5.11
CA ASP A 72 1.30 -24.12 3.89
C ASP A 72 0.22 -24.90 3.14
N VAL A 73 -0.97 -24.31 3.07
CA VAL A 73 -2.15 -24.90 2.42
C VAL A 73 -2.33 -24.24 1.06
N ARG A 74 -2.41 -25.03 0.00
CA ARG A 74 -2.75 -24.57 -1.34
C ARG A 74 -3.95 -25.33 -1.86
N VAL A 75 -4.96 -24.59 -2.30
CA VAL A 75 -6.19 -25.12 -2.87
C VAL A 75 -6.29 -24.64 -4.30
N TYR A 76 -6.47 -25.57 -5.23
CA TYR A 76 -6.69 -25.27 -6.64
C TYR A 76 -8.10 -25.71 -7.03
N ILE A 77 -8.83 -24.83 -7.70
CA ILE A 77 -10.16 -25.12 -8.23
C ILE A 77 -10.05 -25.09 -9.74
N GLN A 78 -10.14 -26.27 -10.36
CA GLN A 78 -9.97 -26.41 -11.80
C GLN A 78 -11.33 -26.42 -12.50
N LYS A 79 -11.47 -25.55 -13.50
CA LYS A 79 -12.56 -25.62 -14.46
C LYS A 79 -12.30 -26.79 -15.41
N GLN A 80 -13.21 -27.75 -15.46
CA GLN A 80 -13.14 -28.79 -16.48
C GLN A 80 -13.49 -28.18 -17.83
N LYS A 81 -12.60 -28.35 -18.81
CA LYS A 81 -12.91 -28.03 -20.20
C LYS A 81 -13.87 -29.11 -20.69
N LYS A 82 -15.08 -28.72 -21.13
CA LYS A 82 -15.94 -29.63 -21.87
C LYS A 82 -15.14 -30.09 -23.09
N VAL A 83 -14.78 -31.38 -23.12
CA VAL A 83 -14.22 -31.98 -24.32
C VAL A 83 -15.36 -31.90 -25.34
N PRO A 84 -15.22 -31.14 -26.44
CA PRO A 84 -16.22 -31.13 -27.49
C PRO A 84 -16.45 -32.58 -27.89
N ASP A 85 -17.69 -33.05 -27.84
CA ASP A 85 -18.02 -34.40 -28.27
C ASP A 85 -17.66 -34.51 -29.75
N PRO A 86 -16.59 -35.25 -30.12
CA PRO A 86 -16.08 -35.23 -31.49
C PRO A 86 -17.08 -35.79 -32.51
N LEU A 87 -18.19 -36.39 -32.06
CA LEU A 87 -19.22 -36.98 -32.92
C LEU A 87 -20.33 -36.00 -33.34
N LYS A 88 -20.33 -34.75 -32.86
CA LYS A 88 -21.37 -33.75 -33.21
C LYS A 88 -20.93 -32.67 -34.20
N GLU A 89 -19.66 -32.58 -34.57
CA GLU A 89 -19.19 -31.52 -35.48
C GLU A 89 -19.50 -31.79 -36.97
N ASP A 90 -19.79 -33.03 -37.36
CA ASP A 90 -19.96 -33.39 -38.79
C ASP A 90 -21.41 -33.30 -39.32
N ALA A 91 -22.38 -32.82 -38.53
CA ALA A 91 -23.80 -32.79 -38.93
C ALA A 91 -24.35 -31.43 -39.38
N MET A 92 -23.47 -30.43 -39.60
CA MET A 92 -23.88 -29.06 -39.93
C MET A 92 -23.66 -28.74 -41.42
N ASP A 93 -24.26 -29.56 -42.28
CA ASP A 93 -24.33 -29.29 -43.72
C ASP A 93 -25.56 -28.44 -44.06
N ALA A 94 -25.27 -27.23 -44.55
CA ALA A 94 -26.04 -26.38 -45.47
C ALA A 94 -27.58 -26.52 -45.47
N ASP A 95 -28.26 -25.66 -44.71
CA ASP A 95 -29.57 -25.17 -45.17
C ASP A 95 -29.70 -23.67 -44.91
N ASP A 96 -29.79 -22.93 -46.00
CA ASP A 96 -29.79 -21.48 -46.11
C ASP A 96 -31.25 -21.01 -46.14
N SER A 97 -31.89 -20.93 -44.97
CA SER A 97 -33.21 -20.31 -44.88
C SER A 97 -33.46 -19.61 -43.53
N SER A 98 -33.38 -18.28 -43.63
CA SER A 98 -34.25 -17.25 -43.05
C SER A 98 -35.19 -17.58 -41.88
N ASP A 99 -35.17 -16.68 -40.90
CA ASP A 99 -36.20 -16.38 -39.90
C ASP A 99 -36.59 -17.54 -38.95
N ASP A 100 -36.21 -17.44 -37.68
CA ASP A 100 -37.13 -17.00 -36.62
C ASP A 100 -36.46 -17.11 -35.24
N SER A 101 -36.52 -16.01 -34.49
CA SER A 101 -36.58 -15.79 -33.04
C SER A 101 -36.60 -16.98 -32.05
N SER A 102 -35.79 -18.02 -32.24
CA SER A 102 -35.75 -19.15 -31.32
C SER A 102 -34.85 -18.80 -30.13
N ASP A 103 -35.49 -18.46 -29.01
CA ASP A 103 -34.94 -18.39 -27.66
C ASP A 103 -34.46 -19.78 -27.24
N GLY A 104 -33.37 -20.22 -27.88
CA GLY A 104 -32.72 -21.50 -27.66
C GLY A 104 -31.95 -21.44 -26.36
N SER A 105 -32.65 -21.63 -25.25
CA SER A 105 -32.08 -21.99 -23.95
C SER A 105 -31.31 -23.31 -24.09
N SER A 106 -30.06 -23.23 -24.56
CA SER A 106 -29.13 -24.35 -24.54
C SER A 106 -29.02 -24.84 -23.11
N VAL A 107 -29.49 -26.06 -22.85
CA VAL A 107 -29.34 -26.72 -21.55
C VAL A 107 -27.84 -26.85 -21.29
N GLU A 108 -27.29 -25.94 -20.49
CA GLU A 108 -25.90 -25.98 -20.04
C GLU A 108 -25.76 -27.20 -19.15
N GLU A 109 -25.24 -28.31 -19.71
CA GLU A 109 -24.85 -29.48 -18.92
C GLU A 109 -23.90 -29.03 -17.79
N GLU A 110 -24.28 -29.27 -16.54
CA GLU A 110 -23.53 -28.87 -15.36
C GLU A 110 -22.19 -29.59 -15.29
N VAL A 111 -21.14 -29.00 -15.85
CA VAL A 111 -19.78 -29.53 -15.74
C VAL A 111 -19.28 -29.35 -14.29
N GLU A 112 -18.97 -30.45 -13.61
CA GLU A 112 -18.51 -30.46 -12.22
C GLU A 112 -17.05 -29.94 -12.11
N SER A 113 -16.83 -28.98 -11.21
CA SER A 113 -15.49 -28.42 -10.96
C SER A 113 -14.66 -29.37 -10.10
N LYS A 114 -13.38 -29.55 -10.42
CA LYS A 114 -12.46 -30.35 -9.62
C LYS A 114 -11.73 -29.48 -8.60
N ILE A 115 -11.49 -30.03 -7.41
CA ILE A 115 -10.74 -29.35 -6.36
C ILE A 115 -9.49 -30.18 -6.06
N PHE A 116 -8.35 -29.52 -5.95
CA PHE A 116 -7.09 -30.15 -5.62
C PHE A 116 -6.50 -29.49 -4.38
N LEU A 117 -5.88 -30.30 -3.52
CA LEU A 117 -5.36 -29.86 -2.24
C LEU A 117 -3.88 -30.26 -2.09
N SER A 118 -3.05 -29.29 -1.72
CA SER A 118 -1.66 -29.49 -1.34
C SER A 118 -1.44 -28.90 0.04
N VAL A 119 -1.05 -29.73 1.00
CA VAL A 119 -0.75 -29.28 2.36
C VAL A 119 0.67 -29.68 2.71
N LEU A 120 1.53 -28.69 2.92
CA LEU A 120 2.94 -28.87 3.27
C LEU A 120 3.16 -28.55 4.74
N LYS A 121 3.72 -29.50 5.49
CA LYS A 121 4.09 -29.37 6.88
C LYS A 121 5.54 -28.90 6.99
N HIS A 122 5.77 -27.84 7.77
CA HIS A 122 7.09 -27.32 8.09
C HIS A 122 7.62 -27.96 9.37
N LEU A 123 8.77 -28.63 9.26
CA LEU A 123 9.46 -29.23 10.39
C LEU A 123 10.38 -28.21 11.09
N PRO A 124 10.71 -28.41 12.38
CA PRO A 124 11.59 -27.50 13.13
C PRO A 124 12.99 -27.30 12.51
N ASN A 125 13.47 -28.25 11.70
CA ASN A 125 14.75 -28.17 10.98
C ASN A 125 14.67 -27.38 9.66
N GLY A 126 13.50 -26.81 9.33
CA GLY A 126 13.24 -26.06 8.10
C GLY A 126 12.90 -26.93 6.88
N GLN A 127 12.90 -28.26 7.01
CA GLN A 127 12.43 -29.15 5.93
C GLN A 127 10.91 -29.10 5.79
N GLN A 128 10.43 -29.45 4.60
CA GLN A 128 9.01 -29.53 4.28
C GLN A 128 8.65 -30.95 3.85
N GLU A 129 7.50 -31.44 4.32
CA GLU A 129 6.94 -32.73 3.92
C GLU A 129 5.45 -32.59 3.60
N GLN A 130 4.90 -33.53 2.82
CA GLN A 130 3.47 -33.56 2.56
C GLN A 130 2.74 -34.02 3.83
N TRP A 131 1.71 -33.27 4.23
CA TRP A 131 0.99 -33.56 5.47
C TRP A 131 -0.01 -34.68 5.28
N ASN A 132 0.11 -35.73 6.10
CA ASN A 132 -0.75 -36.91 6.08
C ASN A 132 -2.09 -36.74 6.83
N PHE A 133 -2.50 -35.51 7.14
CA PHE A 133 -3.73 -35.17 7.88
C PHE A 133 -3.84 -35.76 9.30
N LEU A 134 -2.76 -36.31 9.84
CA LEU A 134 -2.68 -36.71 11.25
C LEU A 134 -2.27 -35.53 12.12
N GLN A 135 -2.59 -35.62 13.42
CA GLN A 135 -2.21 -34.60 14.41
C GLN A 135 -2.77 -33.19 14.09
N TRP A 136 -3.98 -33.10 13.51
CA TRP A 136 -4.63 -31.84 13.14
C TRP A 136 -4.75 -30.84 14.31
N ARG A 137 -4.84 -31.33 15.55
CA ARG A 137 -4.87 -30.50 16.77
C ARG A 137 -3.58 -29.72 17.04
N LEU A 138 -2.48 -30.11 16.40
CA LEU A 138 -1.15 -29.49 16.48
C LEU A 138 -0.83 -28.63 15.24
N ALA A 139 -1.72 -28.62 14.25
CA ALA A 139 -1.49 -27.99 12.96
C ALA A 139 -2.01 -26.55 12.93
N TRP A 140 -1.17 -25.63 12.45
CA TRP A 140 -1.52 -24.21 12.31
C TRP A 140 -1.20 -23.73 10.90
N ILE A 141 -2.12 -22.99 10.28
CA ILE A 141 -1.92 -22.38 8.96
C ILE A 141 -0.93 -21.23 9.11
N ARG A 142 0.11 -21.25 8.28
CA ARG A 142 1.02 -20.14 8.05
C ARG A 142 0.66 -19.42 6.77
N ASN A 143 0.55 -20.15 5.66
CA ASN A 143 0.17 -19.60 4.38
C ASN A 143 -1.03 -20.36 3.82
N LEU A 144 -2.02 -19.64 3.33
CA LEU A 144 -3.16 -20.21 2.61
C LEU A 144 -3.26 -19.54 1.23
N THR A 145 -3.20 -20.35 0.18
CA THR A 145 -3.37 -19.90 -1.19
C THR A 145 -4.56 -20.62 -1.82
N ILE A 146 -5.54 -19.87 -2.31
CA ILE A 146 -6.72 -20.38 -3.04
C ILE A 146 -6.63 -19.85 -4.46
N GLU A 147 -6.48 -20.75 -5.44
CA GLU A 147 -6.31 -20.37 -6.85
C GLU A 147 -7.36 -21.05 -7.72
N THR A 148 -7.94 -20.30 -8.66
CA THR A 148 -8.75 -20.89 -9.74
C THR A 148 -7.91 -21.02 -11.01
N THR A 149 -7.97 -22.17 -11.66
CA THR A 149 -7.13 -22.48 -12.82
C THR A 149 -7.89 -23.22 -13.93
N VAL A 150 -7.45 -23.02 -15.17
CA VAL A 150 -7.89 -23.81 -16.33
C VAL A 150 -6.87 -24.89 -16.70
N ARG A 151 -5.66 -24.82 -16.14
CA ARG A 151 -4.57 -25.77 -16.39
C ARG A 151 -4.71 -26.99 -15.49
N ASP A 152 -4.27 -28.12 -16.02
CA ASP A 152 -4.20 -29.37 -15.26
C ASP A 152 -3.33 -29.21 -14.03
N CYS A 153 -3.87 -29.72 -12.92
CA CYS A 153 -3.23 -29.66 -11.63
C CYS A 153 -2.50 -30.98 -11.35
N ALA A 154 -1.25 -30.91 -10.88
CA ALA A 154 -0.46 -32.08 -10.52
C ALA A 154 -0.72 -32.59 -9.09
N TYR A 155 -1.56 -31.88 -8.32
CA TYR A 155 -1.90 -32.25 -6.95
C TYR A 155 -3.00 -33.32 -6.93
N PRO A 156 -3.15 -34.06 -5.82
CA PRO A 156 -4.26 -34.99 -5.67
C PRO A 156 -5.60 -34.24 -5.65
N GLU A 157 -6.59 -34.82 -6.32
CA GLU A 157 -7.98 -34.38 -6.25
C GLU A 157 -8.51 -34.63 -4.83
N ALA A 158 -9.21 -33.64 -4.26
CA ALA A 158 -9.72 -33.66 -2.91
C ALA A 158 -11.20 -33.26 -2.92
N ASP A 159 -11.98 -33.82 -2.00
CA ASP A 159 -13.37 -33.40 -1.85
C ASP A 159 -13.46 -32.06 -1.11
N LEU A 160 -14.58 -31.35 -1.31
CA LEU A 160 -14.77 -30.04 -0.70
C LEU A 160 -14.76 -30.09 0.84
N HIS A 161 -15.22 -31.18 1.47
CA HIS A 161 -15.24 -31.29 2.93
C HIS A 161 -13.83 -31.41 3.51
N GLU A 162 -12.94 -32.18 2.88
CA GLU A 162 -11.52 -32.26 3.23
C GLU A 162 -10.82 -30.90 3.15
N VAL A 163 -11.10 -30.14 2.08
CA VAL A 163 -10.59 -28.78 1.90
C VAL A 163 -11.10 -27.84 2.97
N LEU A 164 -12.42 -27.84 3.22
CA LEU A 164 -13.04 -26.99 4.24
C LEU A 164 -12.46 -27.29 5.63
N ARG A 165 -12.22 -28.56 5.96
CA ARG A 165 -11.58 -28.95 7.21
C ARG A 165 -10.15 -28.41 7.33
N SER A 166 -9.38 -28.48 6.24
CA SER A 166 -7.98 -28.03 6.21
C SER A 166 -7.84 -26.52 6.31
N VAL A 167 -8.69 -25.74 5.64
CA VAL A 167 -8.63 -24.27 5.66
C VAL A 167 -9.24 -23.65 6.93
N SER A 168 -10.00 -24.43 7.71
CA SER A 168 -10.60 -23.99 8.99
C SER A 168 -9.63 -24.09 10.18
N LEU A 169 -8.43 -24.65 9.97
CA LEU A 169 -7.42 -24.79 11.02
C LEU A 169 -6.98 -23.42 11.58
N PRO A 170 -6.52 -23.36 12.84
CA PRO A 170 -5.97 -22.15 13.44
C PRO A 170 -4.85 -21.53 12.61
N VAL A 171 -4.76 -20.20 12.56
CA VAL A 171 -3.67 -19.48 11.87
C VAL A 171 -2.67 -18.97 12.89
N ASP A 172 -1.37 -19.16 12.66
CA ASP A 172 -0.34 -18.82 13.65
C ASP A 172 -0.16 -17.30 13.78
N PRO A 173 -0.57 -16.65 14.89
CA PRO A 173 -0.45 -15.21 15.07
C PRO A 173 0.98 -14.78 15.38
N SER A 174 1.89 -15.72 15.69
CA SER A 174 3.30 -15.43 15.96
C SER A 174 4.15 -15.37 14.70
N ILE A 175 3.61 -15.85 13.58
CA ILE A 175 4.23 -15.81 12.27
C ILE A 175 3.42 -14.85 11.41
N ARG A 176 4.08 -14.04 10.59
CA ARG A 176 3.38 -13.19 9.62
C ARG A 176 2.72 -14.09 8.57
N SER A 177 1.46 -14.43 8.83
CA SER A 177 0.65 -15.36 8.05
C SER A 177 0.06 -14.67 6.83
N VAL A 178 -0.05 -15.42 5.72
CA VAL A 178 -0.48 -14.88 4.42
C VAL A 178 -1.69 -15.64 3.91
N LEU A 179 -2.74 -14.93 3.55
CA LEU A 179 -3.87 -15.44 2.78
C LEU A 179 -3.83 -14.84 1.38
N LYS A 180 -3.75 -15.67 0.34
CA LYS A 180 -3.81 -15.27 -1.06
C LYS A 180 -5.00 -15.94 -1.74
N VAL A 181 -5.83 -15.16 -2.39
CA VAL A 181 -6.87 -15.65 -3.30
C VAL A 181 -6.62 -15.06 -4.68
N ASP A 182 -6.31 -15.93 -5.65
CA ASP A 182 -5.99 -15.53 -7.02
C ASP A 182 -7.00 -16.18 -7.98
N HIS A 183 -7.79 -15.34 -8.62
CA HIS A 183 -8.69 -15.80 -9.65
C HIS A 183 -8.07 -15.58 -11.03
N GLY A 184 -7.90 -16.66 -11.78
CA GLY A 184 -7.51 -16.61 -13.19
C GLY A 184 -8.65 -16.11 -14.07
N ASP A 185 -9.08 -16.94 -15.02
CA ASP A 185 -10.31 -16.72 -15.79
C ASP A 185 -11.38 -17.75 -15.39
N PRO A 186 -11.88 -17.71 -14.13
CA PRO A 186 -12.84 -18.68 -13.65
C PRO A 186 -14.25 -18.41 -14.21
N ASP A 187 -15.05 -19.47 -14.27
CA ASP A 187 -16.50 -19.33 -14.36
C ASP A 187 -17.11 -18.98 -12.98
N MET A 188 -18.39 -18.59 -12.98
CA MET A 188 -19.10 -18.22 -11.76
C MET A 188 -19.15 -19.36 -10.72
N ARG A 189 -19.19 -20.63 -11.17
CA ARG A 189 -19.25 -21.80 -10.28
C ARG A 189 -17.95 -21.97 -9.49
N THR A 190 -16.81 -21.90 -10.17
CA THR A 190 -15.49 -22.01 -9.55
C THR A 190 -15.20 -20.83 -8.61
N VAL A 191 -15.67 -19.62 -8.94
CA VAL A 191 -15.67 -18.47 -8.02
C VAL A 191 -16.49 -18.77 -6.77
N GLY A 192 -17.72 -19.26 -6.91
CA GLY A 192 -18.59 -19.61 -5.78
C GLY A 192 -17.96 -20.65 -4.84
N ILE A 193 -17.30 -21.67 -5.39
CA ILE A 193 -16.55 -22.66 -4.59
C ILE A 193 -15.41 -21.99 -3.84
N SER A 194 -14.64 -21.12 -4.50
CA SER A 194 -13.53 -20.40 -3.87
C SER A 194 -13.98 -19.50 -2.72
N TRP A 195 -15.16 -18.86 -2.86
CA TRP A 195 -15.78 -18.05 -1.82
C TRP A 195 -16.23 -18.90 -0.64
N LYS A 196 -16.81 -20.06 -0.90
CA LYS A 196 -17.17 -21.01 0.17
C LYS A 196 -15.94 -21.47 0.96
N ILE A 197 -14.82 -21.74 0.28
CA ILE A 197 -13.55 -22.09 0.93
C ILE A 197 -13.01 -20.90 1.74
N LEU A 198 -13.00 -19.70 1.16
CA LEU A 198 -12.56 -18.48 1.82
C LEU A 198 -13.40 -18.15 3.06
N GLN A 199 -14.71 -18.37 3.03
CA GLN A 199 -15.62 -18.15 4.15
C GLN A 199 -15.35 -19.11 5.33
N ALA A 200 -14.81 -20.30 5.07
CA ALA A 200 -14.44 -21.26 6.11
C ALA A 200 -13.11 -20.92 6.80
N THR A 201 -12.32 -20.00 6.24
CA THR A 201 -11.05 -19.57 6.84
C THR A 201 -11.27 -18.77 8.12
N GLN A 202 -10.28 -18.79 9.01
CA GLN A 202 -10.26 -17.91 10.19
C GLN A 202 -9.93 -16.47 9.77
N LYS A 203 -10.97 -15.69 9.47
CA LYS A 203 -10.84 -14.34 8.91
C LYS A 203 -9.99 -13.39 9.78
N ASP A 204 -10.01 -13.60 11.08
CA ASP A 204 -9.43 -12.63 12.00
C ASP A 204 -8.02 -13.00 12.41
N ALA A 205 -7.28 -13.80 11.62
CA ALA A 205 -6.00 -14.36 12.06
C ALA A 205 -4.85 -14.23 11.04
N PHE A 206 -5.13 -13.79 9.81
CA PHE A 206 -4.09 -13.53 8.81
C PHE A 206 -3.49 -12.12 8.93
N ALA A 207 -2.17 -12.02 8.89
CA ALA A 207 -1.47 -10.72 8.93
C ALA A 207 -1.49 -10.01 7.58
N ASP A 208 -1.24 -10.74 6.48
CA ASP A 208 -1.31 -10.22 5.13
C ASP A 208 -2.40 -10.94 4.34
N VAL A 209 -3.29 -10.18 3.69
CA VAL A 209 -4.41 -10.71 2.91
C VAL A 209 -4.35 -10.12 1.49
N PHE A 210 -4.32 -10.98 0.49
CA PHE A 210 -4.28 -10.64 -0.93
C PHE A 210 -5.51 -11.25 -1.61
N LEU A 211 -6.46 -10.42 -2.02
CA LEU A 211 -7.68 -10.86 -2.69
C LEU A 211 -7.68 -10.31 -4.12
N ARG A 212 -7.78 -11.18 -5.11
CA ARG A 212 -8.00 -10.77 -6.50
C ARG A 212 -9.39 -11.21 -6.95
N ASN A 213 -10.25 -10.26 -7.27
CA ASN A 213 -11.53 -10.53 -7.92
C ASN A 213 -11.34 -10.79 -9.42
N CYS A 214 -12.07 -11.76 -9.97
CA CYS A 214 -12.12 -11.95 -11.42
C CYS A 214 -12.98 -10.87 -12.08
N LYS A 215 -12.78 -10.65 -13.39
CA LYS A 215 -13.54 -9.66 -14.16
C LYS A 215 -15.04 -10.01 -14.26
N ASN A 216 -15.37 -11.30 -14.16
CA ASN A 216 -16.72 -11.82 -14.34
C ASN A 216 -17.45 -12.06 -13.01
N GLY A 217 -16.77 -11.89 -11.87
CA GLY A 217 -17.36 -12.11 -10.55
C GLY A 217 -18.33 -11.00 -10.19
N ASP A 218 -19.28 -11.31 -9.30
CA ASP A 218 -20.20 -10.31 -8.77
C ASP A 218 -19.42 -9.27 -7.96
N PRO A 219 -19.34 -8.01 -8.42
CA PRO A 219 -18.60 -6.96 -7.73
C PRO A 219 -19.22 -6.64 -6.36
N ASP A 220 -20.54 -6.79 -6.19
CA ASP A 220 -21.22 -6.49 -4.93
C ASP A 220 -20.90 -7.52 -3.85
N GLU A 221 -20.90 -8.82 -4.20
CA GLU A 221 -20.53 -9.90 -3.28
C GLU A 221 -19.08 -9.77 -2.83
N PHE A 222 -18.15 -9.48 -3.76
CA PHE A 222 -16.76 -9.21 -3.41
C PHE A 222 -16.62 -7.97 -2.53
N GLY A 223 -17.39 -6.91 -2.80
CA GLY A 223 -17.43 -5.71 -1.97
C GLY A 223 -17.90 -5.98 -0.55
N ASP A 224 -18.91 -6.83 -0.35
CA ASP A 224 -19.39 -7.25 0.97
C ASP A 224 -18.36 -8.09 1.71
N LEU A 225 -17.70 -9.00 1.02
CA LEU A 225 -16.60 -9.78 1.56
C LEU A 225 -15.47 -8.86 2.05
N VAL A 226 -14.95 -7.98 1.19
CA VAL A 226 -13.87 -7.04 1.54
C VAL A 226 -14.27 -6.15 2.72
N SER A 227 -15.49 -5.61 2.71
CA SER A 227 -16.04 -4.84 3.83
C SER A 227 -16.05 -5.66 5.14
N ASN A 228 -16.48 -6.92 5.08
CA ASN A 228 -16.51 -7.81 6.24
C ASN A 228 -15.10 -8.04 6.81
N TRP A 229 -14.09 -8.26 5.96
CA TRP A 229 -12.69 -8.40 6.38
C TRP A 229 -12.14 -7.13 7.03
N ILE A 230 -12.51 -5.96 6.52
CA ILE A 230 -12.08 -4.68 7.08
C ILE A 230 -12.77 -4.42 8.43
N GLN A 231 -14.08 -4.65 8.53
CA GLN A 231 -14.85 -4.41 9.76
C GLN A 231 -14.40 -5.30 10.92
N ARG A 232 -14.02 -6.54 10.62
CA ARG A 232 -13.45 -7.45 11.63
C ARG A 232 -11.99 -7.15 11.95
N GLY A 233 -11.38 -6.18 11.26
CA GLY A 233 -9.95 -5.86 11.14
C GLY A 233 -9.21 -5.46 12.42
N GLY A 234 -9.35 -6.26 13.48
CA GLY A 234 -8.30 -6.43 14.46
C GLY A 234 -7.07 -6.94 13.74
N ILE A 235 -7.06 -8.22 13.36
CA ILE A 235 -5.95 -9.01 12.75
C ILE A 235 -4.86 -8.26 11.97
N TRP A 236 -5.22 -8.02 10.71
CA TRP A 236 -4.32 -7.83 9.59
C TRP A 236 -3.54 -6.53 9.63
N GLU A 237 -2.35 -6.58 9.05
CA GLU A 237 -1.45 -5.44 8.83
C GLU A 237 -1.52 -4.96 7.38
N LYS A 238 -1.67 -5.89 6.43
CA LYS A 238 -1.77 -5.58 4.99
C LYS A 238 -2.98 -6.26 4.36
N LEU A 239 -3.80 -5.50 3.64
CA LEU A 239 -4.89 -6.00 2.80
C LEU A 239 -4.72 -5.42 1.39
N ARG A 240 -4.62 -6.27 0.38
CA ARG A 240 -4.61 -5.86 -1.03
C ARG A 240 -5.80 -6.47 -1.74
N CYS A 241 -6.58 -5.62 -2.41
CA CYS A 241 -7.73 -6.04 -3.19
C CYS A 241 -7.54 -5.63 -4.67
N ASP A 242 -7.16 -6.58 -5.51
CA ASP A 242 -7.11 -6.44 -6.96
C ASP A 242 -8.51 -6.72 -7.57
N GLY A 243 -8.83 -6.08 -8.69
CA GLY A 243 -10.09 -6.27 -9.42
C GLY A 243 -11.14 -5.18 -9.20
N SER A 244 -12.20 -5.21 -10.00
CA SER A 244 -13.28 -4.23 -9.95
C SER A 244 -14.29 -4.62 -8.87
N PHE A 245 -14.61 -3.67 -7.98
CA PHE A 245 -15.70 -3.79 -7.00
C PHE A 245 -16.17 -2.41 -6.56
N PRO A 246 -17.36 -2.27 -5.94
CA PRO A 246 -17.88 -0.99 -5.51
C PRO A 246 -17.02 -0.45 -4.35
N PRO A 247 -16.25 0.65 -4.55
CA PRO A 247 -15.39 1.20 -3.49
C PRO A 247 -16.14 1.55 -2.22
N LYS A 248 -17.42 1.92 -2.36
CA LYS A 248 -18.22 2.52 -1.29
C LYS A 248 -18.19 1.67 -0.01
N LYS A 249 -18.48 0.37 -0.12
CA LYS A 249 -18.56 -0.54 1.04
C LYS A 249 -17.21 -0.69 1.75
N ALA A 250 -16.14 -0.90 0.98
CA ALA A 250 -14.80 -1.02 1.54
C ALA A 250 -14.36 0.27 2.23
N ILE A 251 -14.56 1.44 1.62
CA ILE A 251 -14.19 2.72 2.25
C ILE A 251 -15.03 2.99 3.50
N GLU A 252 -16.35 2.76 3.45
CA GLU A 252 -17.22 2.92 4.63
C GLU A 252 -16.75 2.05 5.80
N ALA A 253 -16.21 0.85 5.51
CA ALA A 253 -15.59 0.00 6.51
C ALA A 253 -14.21 0.51 6.99
N VAL A 254 -13.40 1.11 6.11
CA VAL A 254 -12.03 1.59 6.43
C VAL A 254 -12.05 2.88 7.23
N ALA A 255 -12.95 3.80 6.91
CA ALA A 255 -12.89 5.15 7.47
C ALA A 255 -12.92 5.18 9.01
N PRO A 256 -13.76 4.38 9.70
CA PRO A 256 -13.72 4.29 11.16
C PRO A 256 -12.36 3.85 11.73
N LEU A 257 -11.58 3.05 11.00
CA LEU A 257 -10.25 2.59 11.44
C LEU A 257 -9.24 3.74 11.55
N PHE A 258 -9.49 4.87 10.89
CA PHE A 258 -8.68 6.09 11.03
C PHE A 258 -9.04 6.90 12.27
N GLY A 259 -10.22 6.70 12.86
CA GLY A 259 -10.66 7.38 14.08
C GLY A 259 -10.21 6.75 15.39
N GLY A 260 -9.94 5.43 15.41
CA GLY A 260 -9.53 4.68 16.60
C GLY A 260 -8.10 4.12 16.51
N ASN A 261 -7.45 3.90 17.65
CA ASN A 261 -6.13 3.26 17.72
C ASN A 261 -6.28 1.73 17.58
N ARG A 262 -5.57 1.10 16.63
CA ARG A 262 -5.57 -0.37 16.44
C ARG A 262 -4.44 -1.06 17.22
N GLY A 263 -3.42 -0.31 17.63
CA GLY A 263 -2.18 -0.82 18.21
C GLY A 263 -1.25 -1.52 17.20
N ARG A 264 -1.54 -1.42 15.89
CA ARG A 264 -0.80 -2.11 14.82
C ARG A 264 -0.91 -1.36 13.48
N PRO A 265 0.10 -1.48 12.60
CA PRO A 265 0.06 -0.88 11.28
C PRO A 265 -1.16 -1.32 10.45
N LEU A 266 -1.64 -0.44 9.58
CA LEU A 266 -2.72 -0.69 8.61
C LEU A 266 -2.23 -0.29 7.22
N GLU A 267 -2.17 -1.23 6.28
CA GLU A 267 -1.88 -0.96 4.88
C GLU A 267 -2.99 -1.58 4.01
N LEU A 268 -3.77 -0.74 3.35
CA LEU A 268 -4.80 -1.16 2.40
C LEU A 268 -4.39 -0.75 0.98
N GLU A 269 -4.29 -1.70 0.06
CA GLU A 269 -4.02 -1.45 -1.36
C GLU A 269 -5.24 -1.76 -2.22
N LEU A 270 -5.75 -0.76 -2.93
CA LEU A 270 -6.90 -0.85 -3.85
C LEU A 270 -6.50 -0.44 -5.29
N PRO A 271 -5.56 -1.15 -5.94
CA PRO A 271 -4.91 -0.69 -7.17
C PRO A 271 -5.83 -0.52 -8.38
N ASP A 272 -7.01 -1.12 -8.37
CA ASP A 272 -8.00 -1.04 -9.46
C ASP A 272 -9.17 -0.09 -9.17
N VAL A 273 -9.20 0.50 -7.98
CA VAL A 273 -10.31 1.32 -7.50
C VAL A 273 -10.06 2.80 -7.74
N CYS A 274 -10.99 3.46 -8.45
CA CYS A 274 -11.03 4.91 -8.55
C CYS A 274 -11.72 5.50 -7.32
N ILE A 275 -11.00 6.25 -6.48
CA ILE A 275 -11.57 6.83 -5.26
C ILE A 275 -12.39 8.10 -5.56
N ASN A 276 -13.64 8.09 -5.07
CA ASN A 276 -14.51 9.26 -5.01
C ASN A 276 -13.99 10.24 -3.94
N PRO A 277 -13.92 11.56 -4.22
CA PRO A 277 -13.61 12.58 -3.21
C PRO A 277 -14.37 12.45 -1.88
N ASP A 278 -15.63 12.02 -1.90
CA ASP A 278 -16.44 11.84 -0.68
C ASP A 278 -15.87 10.79 0.28
N PHE A 279 -15.17 9.79 -0.26
CA PHE A 279 -14.51 8.74 0.51
C PHE A 279 -13.28 9.26 1.24
N VAL A 280 -12.46 10.08 0.56
CA VAL A 280 -11.34 10.79 1.19
C VAL A 280 -11.84 11.66 2.34
N LEU A 281 -12.95 12.36 2.12
CA LEU A 281 -13.57 13.21 3.13
C LEU A 281 -14.10 12.43 4.34
N LEU A 282 -14.56 11.20 4.14
CA LEU A 282 -15.00 10.33 5.23
C LEU A 282 -13.81 9.89 6.10
N ILE A 283 -12.69 9.52 5.48
CA ILE A 283 -11.44 9.18 6.18
C ILE A 283 -10.91 10.40 6.96
N ILE A 284 -10.87 11.58 6.33
CA ILE A 284 -10.47 12.84 6.99
C ILE A 284 -11.36 13.11 8.20
N ASP A 285 -12.68 13.01 8.05
CA ASP A 285 -13.62 13.30 9.15
C ASP A 285 -13.43 12.33 10.33
N ASN A 286 -13.17 11.04 10.08
CA ASN A 286 -12.89 10.07 11.16
C ASN A 286 -11.55 10.34 11.85
N TRP A 287 -10.49 10.53 11.06
CA TRP A 287 -9.16 10.85 11.60
C TRP A 287 -9.14 12.16 12.39
N TRP A 288 -9.82 13.20 11.90
CA TRP A 288 -9.88 14.51 12.57
C TRP A 288 -10.59 14.46 13.94
N ASN A 289 -11.50 13.52 14.11
CA ASN A 289 -12.21 13.30 15.38
C ASN A 289 -11.48 12.31 16.31
N SER A 290 -10.30 11.83 15.92
CA SER A 290 -9.46 10.98 16.77
C SER A 290 -8.74 11.79 17.86
N ASP A 291 -7.94 11.12 18.70
CA ASP A 291 -7.02 11.78 19.64
C ASP A 291 -5.75 12.33 18.94
N GLY A 292 -5.57 12.02 17.65
CA GLY A 292 -4.41 12.32 16.84
C GLY A 292 -3.16 11.52 17.21
N THR A 293 -3.28 10.44 17.98
CA THR A 293 -2.16 9.54 18.25
C THR A 293 -1.63 8.98 16.93
N PHE A 294 -0.32 9.06 16.74
CA PHE A 294 0.30 8.53 15.54
C PHE A 294 0.26 7.00 15.56
N GLU A 295 -0.32 6.45 14.51
CA GLU A 295 -0.31 5.03 14.19
C GLU A 295 -0.19 4.93 12.67
N GLU A 296 0.71 4.08 12.18
CA GLU A 296 0.93 3.94 10.75
C GLU A 296 -0.30 3.34 10.08
N LYS A 297 -1.00 4.17 9.29
CA LYS A 297 -2.18 3.77 8.52
C LYS A 297 -2.05 4.30 7.13
N GLN A 298 -2.31 3.47 6.14
CA GLN A 298 -2.21 3.84 4.75
C GLN A 298 -3.32 3.15 3.94
N VAL A 299 -3.93 3.92 3.04
CA VAL A 299 -4.80 3.40 1.98
C VAL A 299 -4.23 3.90 0.68
N THR A 300 -3.86 3.00 -0.22
CA THR A 300 -3.42 3.31 -1.59
C THR A 300 -4.46 2.86 -2.60
N TRP A 301 -4.51 3.51 -3.74
CA TRP A 301 -5.48 3.24 -4.79
C TRP A 301 -4.99 3.62 -6.18
N LYS A 302 -5.77 3.29 -7.21
CA LYS A 302 -5.50 3.70 -8.59
C LYS A 302 -5.51 5.21 -8.74
N GLN A 303 -4.45 5.79 -9.29
CA GLN A 303 -4.30 7.24 -9.46
C GLN A 303 -5.61 7.92 -9.88
N SER A 304 -6.14 8.76 -8.98
CA SER A 304 -7.41 9.45 -9.20
C SER A 304 -7.23 10.67 -10.11
N ARG A 305 -8.32 11.10 -10.77
CA ARG A 305 -8.31 12.31 -11.60
C ARG A 305 -8.21 13.55 -10.70
N ARG A 306 -7.04 14.18 -10.75
CA ARG A 306 -6.54 15.26 -9.89
C ARG A 306 -7.54 16.34 -9.44
N ALA A 307 -8.26 16.96 -10.36
CA ALA A 307 -8.95 18.22 -10.08
C ALA A 307 -10.16 18.09 -9.13
N SER A 308 -10.81 16.92 -9.06
CA SER A 308 -12.07 16.80 -8.33
C SER A 308 -11.87 16.59 -6.82
N VAL A 309 -10.84 15.85 -6.41
CA VAL A 309 -10.58 15.54 -4.99
C VAL A 309 -10.16 16.81 -4.25
N TRP A 310 -9.16 17.52 -4.76
CA TRP A 310 -8.59 18.69 -4.10
C TRP A 310 -9.58 19.85 -3.99
N ASN A 311 -10.25 20.19 -5.09
CA ASN A 311 -11.26 21.24 -5.08
C ASN A 311 -12.36 20.94 -4.04
N ARG A 312 -12.72 19.67 -3.85
CA ARG A 312 -13.74 19.30 -2.88
C ARG A 312 -13.25 19.35 -1.44
N ILE A 313 -12.00 18.93 -1.17
CA ILE A 313 -11.35 19.08 0.14
C ILE A 313 -11.23 20.56 0.51
N GLU A 314 -10.74 21.38 -0.42
CA GLU A 314 -10.57 22.82 -0.23
C GLU A 314 -11.92 23.53 -0.02
N ASN A 315 -12.92 23.24 -0.85
CA ASN A 315 -14.25 23.82 -0.71
C ASN A 315 -14.93 23.40 0.60
N LYS A 316 -14.78 22.14 1.03
CA LYS A 316 -15.33 21.68 2.31
C LYS A 316 -14.63 22.34 3.49
N SER A 317 -13.30 22.57 3.41
CA SER A 317 -12.54 23.34 4.39
C SER A 317 -13.08 24.77 4.50
N LYS A 318 -13.26 25.46 3.38
CA LYS A 318 -13.81 26.83 3.35
C LYS A 318 -15.24 26.92 3.92
N ASN A 319 -16.08 25.93 3.65
CA ASN A 319 -17.49 25.95 4.07
C ASN A 319 -17.68 25.60 5.54
N ARG A 320 -16.83 24.74 6.13
CA ARG A 320 -16.91 24.42 7.55
C ARG A 320 -16.18 25.50 8.35
N LYS A 321 -16.90 26.55 8.76
CA LYS A 321 -16.41 27.57 9.74
C LYS A 321 -15.79 26.96 11.01
N LYS A 322 -16.15 25.72 11.34
CA LYS A 322 -15.68 24.98 12.53
C LYS A 322 -14.33 24.29 12.31
N CYS A 323 -13.88 24.18 11.07
CA CYS A 323 -12.70 23.44 10.71
C CYS A 323 -11.68 24.39 10.07
N ASN A 324 -10.82 25.01 10.88
CA ASN A 324 -9.60 25.67 10.39
C ASN A 324 -8.59 24.61 9.95
N HIS A 325 -8.97 23.79 8.98
CA HIS A 325 -8.07 22.84 8.35
C HIS A 325 -7.08 23.63 7.49
N ASN A 326 -5.92 23.95 8.05
CA ASN A 326 -4.79 24.44 7.27
C ASN A 326 -4.20 23.27 6.49
N PHE A 327 -4.88 22.90 5.40
CA PHE A 327 -4.35 21.96 4.43
C PHE A 327 -3.17 22.61 3.72
N THR A 328 -2.03 21.94 3.78
CA THR A 328 -0.76 22.40 3.23
C THR A 328 -0.48 21.63 1.96
N MET A 329 -0.68 22.26 0.81
CA MET A 329 -0.42 21.64 -0.49
C MET A 329 1.10 21.61 -0.75
N LEU A 330 1.68 20.42 -0.91
CA LEU A 330 3.12 20.27 -1.11
C LEU A 330 3.49 20.43 -2.58
N ASP A 331 2.70 19.77 -3.42
CA ASP A 331 2.85 19.78 -4.86
C ASP A 331 1.46 19.69 -5.52
N SER A 332 1.48 19.48 -6.83
CA SER A 332 0.29 19.29 -7.64
C SER A 332 -0.69 18.20 -7.18
N ASP A 333 -0.15 17.16 -6.59
CA ASP A 333 -0.71 15.83 -6.44
C ASP A 333 -0.69 15.34 -4.98
N SER A 334 -0.10 16.11 -4.05
CA SER A 334 0.03 15.76 -2.64
C SER A 334 -0.05 16.96 -1.69
N GLY A 335 -0.44 16.69 -0.44
CA GLY A 335 -0.43 17.68 0.63
C GLY A 335 -0.70 17.07 2.00
N TYR A 336 -0.50 17.89 3.02
CA TYR A 336 -0.64 17.53 4.42
C TYR A 336 -1.86 18.17 5.06
N LEU A 337 -2.54 17.41 5.89
CA LEU A 337 -3.51 17.91 6.86
C LEU A 337 -2.99 17.61 8.26
N VAL A 338 -2.73 18.63 9.08
CA VAL A 338 -2.15 18.45 10.41
C VAL A 338 -3.24 18.31 11.46
N HIS A 339 -3.14 17.28 12.32
CA HIS A 339 -4.13 17.09 13.38
C HIS A 339 -4.04 18.23 14.39
N HIS A 340 -5.14 18.64 15.01
CA HIS A 340 -5.13 19.73 15.97
C HIS A 340 -4.23 19.45 17.20
N SER A 341 -4.03 18.17 17.56
CA SER A 341 -3.11 17.76 18.64
C SER A 341 -1.63 17.80 18.24
N ARG A 342 -1.31 18.00 16.95
CA ARG A 342 0.06 18.01 16.38
C ARG A 342 0.88 16.75 16.72
N ARG A 343 0.21 15.61 16.87
CA ARG A 343 0.85 14.31 17.09
C ARG A 343 0.95 13.49 15.80
N SER A 344 -0.01 13.67 14.90
CA SER A 344 -0.04 13.06 13.57
C SER A 344 -0.38 14.08 12.48
N THR A 345 -0.03 13.73 11.25
CA THR A 345 -0.42 14.41 10.03
C THR A 345 -1.05 13.40 9.09
N LEU A 346 -2.10 13.78 8.37
CA LEU A 346 -2.64 13.01 7.26
C LEU A 346 -1.99 13.50 5.97
N SER A 347 -1.10 12.68 5.40
CA SER A 347 -0.59 12.85 4.05
C SER A 347 -1.64 12.36 3.06
N ILE A 348 -2.03 13.22 2.14
CA ILE A 348 -3.05 12.94 1.12
C ILE A 348 -2.36 13.11 -0.23
N SER A 349 -2.55 12.15 -1.14
CA SER A 349 -2.05 12.22 -2.50
C SER A 349 -3.07 11.68 -3.51
N LEU A 350 -2.80 11.82 -4.80
CA LEU A 350 -3.62 11.20 -5.86
C LEU A 350 -3.63 9.67 -5.81
N LYS A 351 -2.64 9.06 -5.15
CA LYS A 351 -2.45 7.61 -5.06
C LYS A 351 -2.86 7.03 -3.71
N GLY A 352 -3.17 7.86 -2.72
CA GLY A 352 -3.45 7.34 -1.38
C GLY A 352 -3.57 8.38 -0.28
N ILE A 353 -3.94 7.91 0.90
CA ILE A 353 -3.89 8.63 2.18
C ILE A 353 -3.01 7.85 3.14
N ARG A 354 -2.19 8.55 3.92
CA ARG A 354 -1.33 7.98 4.96
C ARG A 354 -1.37 8.83 6.23
N VAL A 355 -1.45 8.20 7.40
CA VAL A 355 -1.17 8.83 8.68
C VAL A 355 0.34 8.79 8.91
N GLU A 356 0.93 9.96 9.11
CA GLU A 356 2.35 10.17 9.35
C GLU A 356 2.57 10.81 10.71
N LYS A 357 3.77 10.63 11.27
CA LYS A 357 4.17 11.34 12.48
C LYS A 357 4.22 12.82 12.15
N PHE A 358 3.66 13.66 13.02
CA PHE A 358 3.71 15.10 12.81
C PHE A 358 5.16 15.59 12.73
N GLN A 359 5.47 16.40 11.72
CA GLN A 359 6.73 17.09 11.56
C GLN A 359 6.50 18.60 11.41
N PRO A 360 7.44 19.46 11.84
CA PRO A 360 7.24 20.90 11.80
C PRO A 360 6.99 21.46 10.40
N TRP A 361 7.52 20.85 9.33
CA TRP A 361 7.29 21.28 7.95
C TRP A 361 5.96 20.83 7.35
N HIS A 362 5.14 20.07 8.09
CA HIS A 362 3.79 19.72 7.66
C HIS A 362 2.79 20.89 7.78
N VAL A 363 3.20 21.98 8.42
CA VAL A 363 2.50 23.29 8.41
C VAL A 363 3.31 24.29 7.60
N PRO A 364 2.70 25.41 7.14
CA PRO A 364 3.46 26.49 6.56
C PRO A 364 4.55 26.96 7.52
N VAL A 365 5.77 27.10 7.02
CA VAL A 365 6.94 27.51 7.79
C VAL A 365 7.29 28.95 7.47
N ASP A 366 7.78 29.67 8.47
CA ASP A 366 8.23 31.05 8.31
C ASP A 366 9.74 31.11 7.99
N PHE A 367 10.21 32.33 7.72
CA PHE A 367 11.63 32.58 7.47
C PHE A 367 12.49 32.15 8.66
N GLN A 368 12.06 32.40 9.91
CA GLN A 368 12.87 32.15 11.10
C GLN A 368 13.13 30.65 11.31
N TRP A 369 12.10 29.83 11.11
CA TRP A 369 12.22 28.38 11.19
C TRP A 369 13.20 27.86 10.16
N MET A 370 13.06 28.26 8.88
CA MET A 370 13.98 27.82 7.83
C MET A 370 15.41 28.30 8.09
N ASP A 371 15.58 29.54 8.55
CA ASP A 371 16.86 30.11 8.91
C ASP A 371 17.57 29.27 9.99
N SER A 372 16.81 28.82 10.99
CA SER A 372 17.30 27.93 12.04
C SER A 372 17.68 26.55 11.51
N VAL A 373 16.89 25.97 10.59
CA VAL A 373 17.22 24.68 9.96
C VAL A 373 18.52 24.78 9.15
N ILE A 374 18.68 25.83 8.34
CA ILE A 374 19.89 26.06 7.56
C ILE A 374 21.10 26.25 8.48
N ALA A 375 20.97 27.01 9.57
CA ALA A 375 22.05 27.20 10.54
C ALA A 375 22.47 25.87 11.18
N LYS A 376 21.52 25.07 11.67
CA LYS A 376 21.81 23.74 12.24
C LYS A 376 22.44 22.78 11.23
N TRP A 377 21.97 22.79 9.99
CA TRP A 377 22.54 21.98 8.91
C TRP A 377 24.02 22.36 8.64
N ARG A 378 24.33 23.67 8.65
CA ARG A 378 25.71 24.18 8.50
C ARG A 378 26.61 23.85 9.67
N GLU A 379 26.08 23.83 10.89
CA GLU A 379 26.81 23.45 12.10
C GLU A 379 27.02 21.93 12.21
N GLY A 380 26.13 21.16 11.58
CA GLY A 380 26.13 19.71 11.61
C GLY A 380 27.06 19.05 10.59
N ASN A 381 26.72 17.82 10.21
CA ASN A 381 27.50 17.04 9.25
C ASN A 381 27.15 17.34 7.78
N GLY A 382 26.19 18.23 7.52
CA GLY A 382 25.71 18.59 6.18
C GLY A 382 24.87 17.53 5.46
N PHE A 383 24.66 16.33 6.04
CA PHE A 383 23.89 15.26 5.39
C PHE A 383 22.40 15.28 5.76
N TYR A 384 22.07 15.74 6.96
CA TYR A 384 20.70 15.72 7.49
C TYR A 384 20.22 17.13 7.78
N LEU A 385 19.02 17.46 7.28
CA LEU A 385 18.43 18.79 7.46
C LEU A 385 17.72 18.89 8.80
N TYR A 386 16.95 17.86 9.16
CA TYR A 386 16.20 17.82 10.40
C TYR A 386 16.01 16.38 10.89
N GLY A 387 16.64 16.04 12.01
CA GLY A 387 16.65 14.66 12.51
C GLY A 387 17.39 13.74 11.53
N GLU A 388 16.69 12.73 11.01
CA GLU A 388 17.23 11.75 10.05
C GLU A 388 16.81 12.06 8.61
N GLU A 389 16.09 13.17 8.37
CA GLU A 389 15.59 13.53 7.05
C GLU A 389 16.63 14.29 6.22
N ARG A 390 16.84 13.81 5.00
CA ARG A 390 17.74 14.45 4.00
C ARG A 390 17.02 15.42 3.08
N LYS A 391 15.72 15.22 2.88
CA LYS A 391 14.87 16.02 1.99
C LYS A 391 13.47 16.10 2.59
N PHE A 392 12.90 17.30 2.63
CA PHE A 392 11.49 17.48 2.94
C PHE A 392 10.90 18.58 2.07
N PHE A 393 9.58 18.54 1.90
CA PHE A 393 8.80 19.52 1.18
C PHE A 393 7.99 20.33 2.18
N PHE A 394 7.82 21.61 1.93
CA PHE A 394 7.14 22.54 2.84
C PHE A 394 6.47 23.66 2.04
N THR A 395 5.58 24.38 2.69
CA THR A 395 5.04 25.64 2.16
C THR A 395 5.46 26.81 3.01
N TRP A 396 5.55 28.00 2.41
CA TRP A 396 5.82 29.22 3.14
C TRP A 396 4.54 29.73 3.83
N GLU A 397 4.68 30.22 5.06
CA GLU A 397 3.60 30.92 5.76
C GLU A 397 3.20 32.21 5.02
N SER A 398 4.20 32.93 4.49
CA SER A 398 3.98 34.12 3.67
C SER A 398 4.91 34.13 2.46
N ALA A 399 4.41 34.65 1.33
CA ALA A 399 5.25 34.91 0.16
C ALA A 399 6.45 35.82 0.47
N GLN A 400 6.34 36.69 1.48
CA GLN A 400 7.44 37.54 1.95
C GLN A 400 8.56 36.75 2.64
N ASP A 401 8.28 35.58 3.20
CA ASP A 401 9.32 34.77 3.85
C ASP A 401 10.28 34.15 2.85
N TRP A 402 9.76 33.78 1.67
CA TRP A 402 10.61 33.43 0.54
C TRP A 402 11.51 34.59 0.11
N ASP A 403 10.99 35.83 0.05
CA ASP A 403 11.79 37.01 -0.26
C ASP A 403 12.90 37.26 0.76
N LYS A 404 12.62 37.05 2.05
CA LYS A 404 13.64 37.15 3.10
C LYS A 404 14.73 36.09 2.94
N ILE A 405 14.34 34.84 2.65
CA ILE A 405 15.28 33.75 2.38
C ILE A 405 16.14 34.07 1.15
N ARG A 406 15.53 34.52 0.04
CA ARG A 406 16.26 34.95 -1.16
C ARG A 406 17.24 36.07 -0.83
N LYS A 407 16.79 37.11 -0.14
CA LYS A 407 17.63 38.25 0.25
C LYS A 407 18.84 37.83 1.11
N LYS A 408 18.66 36.89 2.03
CA LYS A 408 19.72 36.43 2.94
C LYS A 408 20.69 35.44 2.27
N TYR A 409 20.17 34.50 1.49
CA TYR A 409 20.92 33.32 1.07
C TYR A 409 21.26 33.28 -0.42
N CYS A 410 20.46 33.89 -1.29
CA CYS A 410 20.75 33.96 -2.72
C CYS A 410 19.90 35.05 -3.40
N PRO A 411 20.44 36.25 -3.64
CA PRO A 411 19.62 37.35 -4.15
C PRO A 411 19.10 37.15 -5.58
N LEU A 412 19.50 36.10 -6.32
CA LEU A 412 19.72 36.19 -7.79
C LEU A 412 19.21 35.03 -8.63
N SER A 413 18.87 33.89 -8.04
CA SER A 413 18.23 32.78 -8.75
C SER A 413 16.72 32.80 -8.49
N HIS A 414 15.94 32.45 -9.51
CA HIS A 414 14.51 32.76 -9.48
C HIS A 414 13.70 31.76 -8.65
N ASN A 415 14.05 30.47 -8.62
CA ASN A 415 13.22 29.44 -7.98
C ASN A 415 14.00 28.39 -7.18
N CYS A 416 15.30 28.55 -6.96
CA CYS A 416 16.12 27.56 -6.25
C CYS A 416 17.29 28.21 -5.53
N ILE A 417 17.53 27.85 -4.27
CA ILE A 417 18.68 28.28 -3.47
C ILE A 417 19.55 27.06 -3.22
N LYS A 418 20.74 27.06 -3.82
CA LYS A 418 21.78 26.06 -3.57
C LYS A 418 22.70 26.60 -2.49
N LEU A 419 22.77 25.90 -1.36
CA LEU A 419 23.67 26.17 -0.25
C LEU A 419 24.73 25.07 -0.24
N THR A 420 26.00 25.44 -0.29
CA THR A 420 27.10 24.48 -0.23
C THR A 420 27.56 24.27 1.20
N HIS A 421 27.87 23.02 1.52
CA HIS A 421 28.58 22.60 2.72
C HIS A 421 29.77 21.74 2.30
N TRP A 422 30.78 21.60 3.17
CA TRP A 422 32.02 20.88 2.83
C TRP A 422 31.81 19.38 2.55
N SER A 423 30.69 18.83 3.00
CA SER A 423 30.29 17.43 2.77
C SER A 423 29.19 17.24 1.71
N GLU A 424 28.30 18.22 1.48
CA GLU A 424 27.14 18.08 0.57
C GLU A 424 26.53 19.42 0.16
N VAL A 425 25.65 19.43 -0.86
CA VAL A 425 24.91 20.60 -1.34
C VAL A 425 23.44 20.51 -0.91
N LEU A 426 22.99 21.45 -0.08
CA LEU A 426 21.57 21.64 0.21
C LEU A 426 20.93 22.44 -0.92
N THR A 427 19.91 21.85 -1.55
CA THR A 427 19.14 22.51 -2.59
C THR A 427 17.72 22.79 -2.08
N LEU A 428 17.39 24.06 -1.89
CA LEU A 428 16.02 24.51 -1.60
C LEU A 428 15.36 24.90 -2.92
N GLN A 429 14.25 24.25 -3.28
CA GLN A 429 13.52 24.55 -4.52
C GLN A 429 12.14 25.13 -4.17
N HIS A 430 11.76 26.20 -4.85
CA HIS A 430 10.46 26.86 -4.75
C HIS A 430 9.72 26.67 -6.08
N GLU A 431 8.89 25.63 -6.13
CA GLU A 431 8.21 25.11 -7.34
C GLU A 431 9.14 24.56 -8.43
N ASP A 432 8.61 23.60 -9.21
CA ASP A 432 9.24 23.14 -10.44
C ASP A 432 9.42 24.31 -11.41
N LEU A 433 10.61 24.42 -12.04
CA LEU A 433 10.85 25.43 -13.06
C LEU A 433 9.90 25.19 -14.24
N LYS A 434 8.92 26.07 -14.43
CA LYS A 434 7.98 25.98 -15.55
C LYS A 434 8.71 26.31 -16.85
N GLU A 435 8.26 25.74 -17.96
CA GLU A 435 8.79 26.04 -19.31
C GLU A 435 8.89 27.55 -19.56
N ARG A 436 7.89 28.33 -19.13
CA ARG A 436 7.90 29.79 -19.25
C ARG A 436 9.05 30.46 -18.51
N GLU A 437 9.44 29.93 -17.36
CA GLU A 437 10.52 30.47 -16.55
C GLU A 437 11.88 30.13 -17.15
N LEU A 438 12.05 28.90 -17.64
CA LEU A 438 13.23 28.55 -18.44
C LEU A 438 13.35 29.47 -19.66
N MET A 439 12.25 29.64 -20.40
CA MET A 439 12.25 30.50 -21.59
C MET A 439 12.50 31.97 -21.23
N SER A 440 12.09 32.42 -20.03
CA SER A 440 12.48 33.73 -19.50
C SER A 440 13.99 33.80 -19.28
N ILE A 441 14.60 32.81 -18.63
CA ILE A 441 16.06 32.76 -18.40
C ILE A 441 16.82 32.82 -19.73
N ILE A 442 16.40 32.07 -20.74
CA ILE A 442 17.01 32.07 -22.08
C ILE A 442 16.80 33.43 -22.77
N SER A 443 15.60 34.02 -22.65
CA SER A 443 15.28 35.33 -23.22
C SER A 443 16.11 36.44 -22.60
N ASP A 444 16.27 36.42 -21.27
CA ASP A 444 17.05 37.39 -20.53
C ASP A 444 18.53 37.24 -20.85
N TRP A 445 19.04 36.00 -20.96
CA TRP A 445 20.38 35.73 -21.48
C TRP A 445 20.58 36.30 -22.88
N LYS A 446 19.63 36.09 -23.82
CA LYS A 446 19.69 36.64 -25.19
C LYS A 446 19.70 38.17 -25.25
N LYS A 447 19.15 38.85 -24.24
CA LYS A 447 19.16 40.32 -24.13
C LYS A 447 20.42 40.83 -23.42
N GLY A 448 21.14 39.96 -22.73
CA GLY A 448 22.35 40.28 -21.97
C GLY A 448 23.61 40.33 -22.82
N ASN A 449 24.77 40.21 -22.17
CA ASN A 449 26.07 40.16 -22.85
C ASN A 449 26.36 38.78 -23.48
N GLY A 450 25.59 37.75 -23.14
CA GLY A 450 25.72 36.39 -23.64
C GLY A 450 26.75 35.53 -22.91
N GLU A 451 27.61 36.10 -22.06
CA GLU A 451 28.73 35.37 -21.45
C GLU A 451 28.32 34.57 -20.22
N THR A 452 27.29 35.04 -19.52
CA THR A 452 26.83 34.45 -18.26
C THR A 452 25.32 34.50 -18.23
N PHE A 453 24.71 33.58 -17.47
CA PHE A 453 23.35 33.79 -16.98
C PHE A 453 23.35 34.95 -15.96
N ILE A 454 22.26 35.11 -15.22
CA ILE A 454 22.15 36.13 -14.18
C ILE A 454 23.27 35.92 -13.13
N LYS A 455 24.17 36.92 -12.99
CA LYS A 455 25.34 36.96 -12.10
C LYS A 455 26.36 35.83 -12.27
N GLU A 456 27.07 35.85 -13.39
CA GLU A 456 28.33 35.09 -13.57
C GLU A 456 28.19 33.56 -13.59
N LEU A 457 26.98 33.02 -13.40
CA LEU A 457 26.72 31.60 -13.57
C LEU A 457 26.83 31.22 -15.04
N THR A 458 27.70 30.26 -15.33
CA THR A 458 27.82 29.64 -16.66
C THR A 458 27.08 28.31 -16.74
N GLU A 459 26.70 27.71 -15.61
CA GLU A 459 26.03 26.41 -15.57
C GLU A 459 24.92 26.36 -14.52
N VAL A 460 23.78 25.76 -14.88
CA VAL A 460 22.63 25.55 -14.00
C VAL A 460 22.03 24.16 -14.25
N GLU A 461 21.97 23.34 -13.21
CA GLU A 461 21.20 22.09 -13.22
C GLU A 461 19.81 22.30 -12.63
N VAL A 462 18.80 21.87 -13.39
CA VAL A 462 17.38 22.00 -13.07
C VAL A 462 16.71 20.63 -13.22
N GLN A 463 15.89 20.25 -12.24
CA GLN A 463 15.01 19.10 -12.39
C GLN A 463 13.74 19.54 -13.12
N VAL A 464 13.39 18.85 -14.20
CA VAL A 464 12.23 19.19 -15.02
C VAL A 464 11.29 18.00 -15.09
N TYR A 465 10.01 18.27 -14.92
CA TYR A 465 8.95 17.30 -15.19
C TYR A 465 8.64 17.34 -16.70
N ILE A 466 8.58 16.19 -17.36
CA ILE A 466 8.40 16.11 -18.83
C ILE A 466 6.96 15.75 -19.24
N PRO A 467 5.97 16.63 -19.07
CA PRO A 467 4.69 16.50 -19.77
C PRO A 467 4.54 17.51 -20.92
N SER A 468 5.38 18.55 -21.03
CA SER A 468 5.19 19.59 -22.04
C SER A 468 5.78 19.19 -23.41
N PRO A 469 5.14 19.59 -24.53
CA PRO A 469 5.68 19.36 -25.88
C PRO A 469 7.09 19.93 -26.09
N PHE A 470 7.46 20.98 -25.35
CA PHE A 470 8.81 21.54 -25.37
C PHE A 470 9.85 20.55 -24.82
N TRP A 471 9.58 19.96 -23.64
CA TRP A 471 10.46 18.97 -23.04
C TRP A 471 10.50 17.64 -23.81
N LYS A 472 9.45 17.31 -24.57
CA LYS A 472 9.49 16.18 -25.49
C LYS A 472 10.53 16.34 -26.59
N ARG A 473 10.78 17.56 -27.08
CA ARG A 473 11.85 17.81 -28.06
C ARG A 473 13.23 17.49 -27.48
N LEU A 474 13.44 17.67 -26.18
CA LEU A 474 14.65 17.26 -25.46
C LEU A 474 14.78 15.74 -25.26
N LEU A 475 13.71 14.97 -25.48
CA LEU A 475 13.77 13.51 -25.50
C LEU A 475 14.18 12.99 -26.88
N ASP A 476 13.75 13.69 -27.95
CA ASP A 476 14.08 13.35 -29.33
C ASP A 476 15.49 13.82 -29.70
N ASP A 477 15.93 14.95 -29.13
CA ASP A 477 17.28 15.49 -29.23
C ASP A 477 17.79 15.85 -27.81
N PRO A 478 18.71 15.07 -27.22
CA PRO A 478 19.13 15.27 -25.83
C PRO A 478 19.82 16.61 -25.59
N VAL A 479 20.11 17.39 -26.64
CA VAL A 479 20.78 18.67 -26.57
C VAL A 479 20.01 19.73 -27.38
N LEU A 480 19.52 20.78 -26.72
CA LEU A 480 19.03 21.98 -27.40
C LEU A 480 20.08 23.09 -27.32
N GLU A 481 20.41 23.69 -28.46
CA GLU A 481 21.34 24.82 -28.52
C GLU A 481 20.64 26.10 -28.96
N TYR A 482 20.94 27.20 -28.26
CA TYR A 482 20.55 28.54 -28.64
C TYR A 482 21.79 29.40 -28.83
N THR A 483 21.97 30.00 -30.01
CA THR A 483 23.07 30.96 -30.24
C THR A 483 22.67 32.34 -29.72
N HIS A 484 23.60 33.01 -29.04
CA HIS A 484 23.42 34.37 -28.59
C HIS A 484 23.36 35.33 -29.80
N PRO A 485 22.56 36.41 -29.79
CA PRO A 485 22.52 37.37 -30.89
C PRO A 485 23.88 37.97 -31.26
N ASN A 486 24.76 38.14 -30.27
CA ASN A 486 26.13 38.66 -30.48
C ASN A 486 27.11 37.60 -31.01
N LYS A 487 26.68 36.34 -31.16
CA LYS A 487 27.50 35.20 -31.64
C LYS A 487 28.80 34.96 -30.86
N ASN A 488 28.84 35.39 -29.61
CA ASN A 488 29.96 35.19 -28.70
C ASN A 488 29.80 33.93 -27.83
N ALA A 489 28.55 33.51 -27.59
CA ALA A 489 28.23 32.32 -26.81
C ALA A 489 27.02 31.55 -27.36
N ARG A 490 26.85 30.32 -26.88
CA ARG A 490 25.66 29.49 -27.05
C ARG A 490 25.17 28.98 -25.69
N CYS A 491 23.87 28.93 -25.51
CA CYS A 491 23.21 28.29 -24.38
C CYS A 491 22.84 26.86 -24.78
N VAL A 492 23.48 25.88 -24.14
CA VAL A 492 23.30 24.45 -24.36
C VAL A 492 22.43 23.90 -23.24
N ILE A 493 21.34 23.22 -23.61
CA ILE A 493 20.42 22.57 -22.68
C ILE A 493 20.51 21.08 -22.93
N ALA A 494 21.20 20.36 -22.05
CA ALA A 494 21.47 18.94 -22.19
C ALA A 494 20.68 18.12 -21.16
N LEU A 495 20.05 17.05 -21.62
CA LEU A 495 19.42 16.05 -20.75
C LEU A 495 20.51 15.19 -20.10
N GLN A 496 20.58 15.13 -18.78
CA GLN A 496 21.52 14.23 -18.13
C GLN A 496 21.04 12.76 -18.26
N PRO A 497 21.96 11.83 -18.59
CA PRO A 497 21.65 10.41 -18.56
C PRO A 497 21.29 10.02 -17.12
N MET A 498 20.07 9.51 -16.92
CA MET A 498 19.69 8.93 -15.64
C MET A 498 20.57 7.70 -15.37
N PRO A 499 21.14 7.53 -14.17
CA PRO A 499 21.56 6.20 -13.75
C PRO A 499 20.33 5.31 -13.84
N THR A 500 20.40 4.22 -14.60
CA THR A 500 19.29 3.29 -14.78
C THR A 500 18.79 2.86 -13.39
N PRO A 501 17.54 3.19 -13.01
CA PRO A 501 17.05 2.82 -11.69
C PRO A 501 17.02 1.29 -11.61
N ARG A 502 17.74 0.73 -10.64
CA ARG A 502 17.81 -0.72 -10.39
C ARG A 502 16.55 -1.30 -9.72
N THR A 503 15.46 -0.55 -9.62
CA THR A 503 14.28 -0.98 -8.86
C THR A 503 12.99 -0.84 -9.65
N VAL A 504 12.33 -1.99 -9.77
CA VAL A 504 11.05 -2.27 -10.41
C VAL A 504 9.91 -1.52 -9.69
N GLY A 505 9.02 -0.88 -10.47
CA GLY A 505 7.62 -0.74 -10.05
C GLY A 505 6.97 0.65 -10.05
N TYR A 506 7.67 1.76 -10.29
CA TYR A 506 7.07 3.09 -10.21
C TYR A 506 7.09 3.84 -11.54
N SER A 507 5.92 4.02 -12.15
CA SER A 507 5.69 4.92 -13.29
C SER A 507 5.42 6.35 -12.82
N GLU A 508 6.28 6.90 -11.96
CA GLU A 508 6.38 8.36 -11.91
C GLU A 508 6.98 8.79 -13.24
N GLY A 509 6.30 9.70 -13.95
CA GLY A 509 6.81 10.22 -15.21
C GLY A 509 8.27 10.66 -15.02
N PRO A 510 9.17 10.36 -15.97
CA PRO A 510 10.60 10.54 -15.75
C PRO A 510 10.87 12.03 -15.55
N SER A 511 10.99 12.46 -14.30
CA SER A 511 11.68 13.71 -14.01
C SER A 511 13.10 13.54 -14.53
N ARG A 512 13.57 14.48 -15.34
CA ARG A 512 14.94 14.45 -15.84
C ARG A 512 15.67 15.63 -15.25
N VAL A 513 16.96 15.43 -14.99
CA VAL A 513 17.85 16.55 -14.73
C VAL A 513 18.28 17.10 -16.08
N VAL A 514 18.02 18.38 -16.29
CA VAL A 514 18.49 19.13 -17.43
C VAL A 514 19.59 20.05 -16.95
N ARG A 515 20.74 19.99 -17.64
CA ARG A 515 21.88 20.87 -17.44
C ARG A 515 21.84 21.96 -18.49
N ILE A 516 21.85 23.20 -18.05
CA ILE A 516 21.85 24.40 -18.89
C ILE A 516 23.24 25.02 -18.76
N SER A 517 23.99 25.12 -19.84
CA SER A 517 25.38 25.60 -19.86
C SER A 517 25.56 26.72 -20.87
N ILE A 518 26.34 27.75 -20.55
CA ILE A 518 26.84 28.72 -21.51
C ILE A 518 28.20 28.26 -22.01
N CYS A 519 28.28 28.01 -23.31
CA CYS A 519 29.51 27.62 -23.98
C CYS A 519 29.94 28.76 -24.93
N PRO A 520 31.24 28.92 -25.20
CA PRO A 520 31.71 29.77 -26.29
C PRO A 520 31.06 29.39 -27.62
N SER A 521 30.88 30.37 -28.52
CA SER A 521 30.31 30.12 -29.86
C SER A 521 31.24 29.34 -30.79
N ASP A 522 32.54 29.27 -30.49
CA ASP A 522 33.45 28.43 -31.26
C ASP A 522 33.13 26.95 -31.05
N PRO A 523 33.06 26.16 -32.13
CA PRO A 523 32.74 24.75 -32.04
C PRO A 523 33.92 23.99 -31.43
N GLN A 524 33.95 23.91 -30.09
CA GLN A 524 34.55 22.74 -29.48
C GLN A 524 33.54 21.59 -29.56
N PRO A 525 33.97 20.38 -29.98
CA PRO A 525 33.11 19.20 -29.99
C PRO A 525 32.59 18.96 -28.57
N VAL A 526 31.26 18.85 -28.45
CA VAL A 526 30.53 18.59 -27.21
C VAL A 526 30.64 17.13 -26.82
#